data_AF-F0GH25-F1
#
_entry.id   AF-F0GH25-F1
#
_cell.length_a   1.000
_cell.length_b   1.000
_cell.length_c   1.000
_cell.angle_alpha   90.00
_cell.angle_beta   90.00
_cell.angle_gamma   90.00
#
_symmetry.space_group_name_H-M   'P 1'
#
loop_
_entity.id
_entity.type
_entity.pdbx_description
1 polymer ?
#
loop_
_entity_poly.entity_id
_entity_poly.type
_entity_poly.pdbx_seq_one_letter_code
_entity_poly.pdbx_strand_id
1 'polypeptide(L)' 'SLERWRAWPALTAVARGNLFAIDGDLLTRPAPRIAQGAAALCEDLDAARARRPAR' A
#
# COMPACT_ATOMS: atom_id res chain seq x y z
N SER A 1 -3.13 12.00 -6.35
CA SER A 1 -4.15 11.40 -5.48
C SER A 1 -4.45 9.99 -5.95
N LEU A 2 -4.55 9.03 -5.02
CA LEU A 2 -4.97 7.66 -5.30
C LEU A 2 -6.47 7.55 -5.65
N GLU A 3 -7.25 8.60 -5.39
CA GLU A 3 -8.69 8.63 -5.60
C GLU A 3 -9.10 8.29 -7.04
N ARG A 4 -8.31 8.69 -8.04
CA ARG A 4 -8.57 8.37 -9.45
C ARG A 4 -8.68 6.87 -9.71
N TRP A 5 -7.98 6.04 -8.94
CA TRP A 5 -8.04 4.59 -9.07
C TRP A 5 -9.42 4.01 -8.74
N ARG A 6 -10.25 4.74 -8.00
CA ARG A 6 -11.64 4.32 -7.69
C ARG A 6 -12.51 4.20 -8.94
N ALA A 7 -12.11 4.77 -10.08
CA ALA A 7 -12.79 4.59 -11.36
C ALA A 7 -12.74 3.13 -11.88
N TRP A 8 -11.87 2.27 -11.33
CA TRP A 8 -11.73 0.87 -11.73
C TRP A 8 -12.01 -0.08 -10.55
N PRO A 9 -13.28 -0.24 -10.14
CA PRO A 9 -13.64 -1.07 -8.99
C PRO A 9 -13.33 -2.56 -9.18
N ALA A 10 -13.18 -3.03 -10.42
CA ALA A 10 -12.80 -4.41 -10.72
C ALA A 10 -11.34 -4.74 -10.37
N LEU A 11 -10.47 -3.73 -10.19
CA LEU A 11 -9.10 -3.98 -9.74
C LEU A 11 -9.13 -4.55 -8.32
N THR A 12 -8.44 -5.66 -8.07
CA THR A 12 -8.43 -6.33 -6.76
C THR A 12 -8.01 -5.39 -5.63
N ALA A 13 -7.06 -4.48 -5.89
CA ALA A 13 -6.66 -3.48 -4.92
C ALA A 13 -7.80 -2.53 -4.55
N VAL A 14 -8.58 -2.06 -5.54
CA VAL A 14 -9.72 -1.16 -5.31
C VAL A 14 -10.88 -1.90 -4.64
N ALA A 15 -11.25 -3.07 -5.16
CA ALA A 15 -12.32 -3.92 -4.63
C ALA A 15 -12.10 -4.27 -3.15
N ARG A 16 -10.85 -4.40 -2.71
CA ARG A 16 -10.48 -4.74 -1.33
C ARG A 16 -10.02 -3.53 -0.50
N GLY A 17 -10.19 -2.30 -1.00
CA GLY A 17 -9.82 -1.08 -0.27
C GLY A 17 -8.32 -0.91 -0.01
N ASN A 18 -7.47 -1.55 -0.81
CA ASN A 18 -6.01 -1.58 -0.70
C ASN A 18 -5.35 -0.48 -1.53
N LEU A 19 -5.76 0.78 -1.35
CA LEU A 19 -5.11 1.95 -1.94
C LEU A 19 -4.33 2.68 -0.86
N PHE A 20 -3.02 2.42 -0.78
CA PHE A 20 -2.13 2.96 0.24
C PHE A 20 -1.13 3.96 -0.34
N ALA A 21 -0.83 5.02 0.41
CA ALA A 21 0.15 6.02 0.04
C ALA A 21 1.25 6.04 1.10
N ILE A 22 2.49 5.95 0.63
CA ILE A 22 3.69 6.07 1.46
C ILE A 22 4.49 7.26 0.94
N ASP A 23 5.18 7.98 1.82
CA ASP A 23 6.11 9.04 1.40
C ASP A 23 7.21 8.45 0.52
N GLY A 24 7.26 8.88 -0.74
CA GLY A 24 8.21 8.40 -1.73
C GLY A 24 9.67 8.66 -1.32
N ASP A 25 9.95 9.70 -0.54
CA ASP A 25 11.31 9.98 -0.07
C ASP A 25 11.84 8.88 0.86
N LEU A 26 10.95 8.23 1.62
CA LEU A 26 11.29 7.15 2.52
C LEU A 26 11.51 5.81 1.81
N LEU A 27 11.11 5.65 0.55
CA LEU A 27 11.23 4.37 -0.17
C LEU A 27 12.18 4.42 -1.38
N THR A 28 12.34 5.58 -2.01
CA THR A 28 13.09 5.71 -3.26
C THR A 28 14.56 6.06 -3.04
N ARG A 29 14.93 6.56 -1.86
CA ARG A 29 16.31 6.90 -1.51
C ARG A 29 16.94 5.84 -0.60
N PRO A 30 18.10 5.25 -0.98
CA PRO A 30 18.83 4.32 -0.13
C PRO A 30 19.61 5.10 0.96
N ALA A 31 18.87 5.62 1.94
CA ALA A 31 19.38 6.38 3.07
C ALA A 31 18.86 5.77 4.38
N PRO A 32 19.41 6.10 5.58
CA PRO A 32 19.02 5.46 6.83
C PRO A 32 17.51 5.46 7.15
N ARG A 33 16.78 6.48 6.70
CA ARG A 33 15.31 6.56 6.89
C ARG A 33 14.53 5.54 6.06
N ILE A 34 15.16 4.78 5.15
CA ILE A 34 14.48 3.75 4.36
C ILE A 34 13.81 2.69 5.24
N ALA A 35 14.36 2.44 6.43
CA ALA A 35 13.75 1.55 7.41
C ALA A 35 12.35 2.01 7.85
N GLN A 36 12.08 3.33 7.89
CA GLN A 36 10.77 3.88 8.23
C GLN A 36 9.77 3.64 7.09
N GLY A 37 10.20 3.87 5.84
CA GLY A 37 9.37 3.56 4.67
C GLY A 37 9.07 2.06 4.55
N ALA A 38 10.06 1.21 4.83
CA ALA A 38 9.89 -0.23 4.86
C ALA A 38 8.91 -0.68 5.95
N ALA A 39 8.96 -0.08 7.15
CA ALA A 39 8.01 -0.37 8.22
C ALA A 39 6.57 -0.03 7.81
N ALA A 40 6.34 1.19 7.29
CA ALA A 40 5.02 1.60 6.78
C ALA A 40 4.51 0.68 5.66
N LEU A 41 5.39 0.28 4.73
CA LEU A 41 5.05 -0.68 3.69
C LEU A 41 4.62 -2.03 4.25
N CYS A 42 5.34 -2.53 5.27
CA CYS A 42 4.99 -3.80 5.92
C CYS A 42 3.60 -3.72 6.57
N GLU A 43 3.28 -2.64 7.27
CA GLU A 43 1.95 -2.41 7.88
C GLU A 43 0.82 -2.42 6.84
N ASP A 44 1.01 -1.73 5.71
CA ASP A 44 0.04 -1.71 4.61
C ASP A 44 -0.15 -3.11 3.97
N LEU A 45 0.95 -3.85 3.80
CA LEU A 45 0.92 -5.21 3.27
C LEU A 45 0.22 -6.18 4.22
N ASP A 46 0.40 -6.04 5.52
CA ASP A 46 -0.30 -6.85 6.53
C ASP A 46 -1.80 -6.56 6.55
N ALA A 47 -2.20 -5.29 6.48
CA ALA A 47 -3.60 -4.90 6.30
C ALA A 47 -4.19 -5.51 5.02
N ALA A 48 -3.45 -5.49 3.91
CA ALA A 48 -3.89 -6.09 2.65
C ALA A 48 -4.01 -7.62 2.72
N ARG A 49 -3.13 -8.30 3.48
CA ARG A 49 -3.19 -9.75 3.72
C ARG A 49 -4.43 -10.14 4.51
N ALA A 50 -4.78 -9.38 5.56
CA ALA A 50 -5.99 -9.62 6.36
C ALA A 50 -7.30 -9.52 5.57
N ARG A 51 -7.28 -8.80 4.43
CA ARG A 51 -8.44 -8.63 3.53
C ARG A 51 -8.52 -9.68 2.41
N ARG A 52 -7.63 -10.66 2.39
CA ARG A 52 -7.69 -11.77 1.43
C ARG A 52 -8.76 -12.77 1.90
N PRO A 53 -9.57 -13.32 0.98
CA PRO A 53 -10.46 -14.41 1.33
C PRO A 53 -9.64 -15.62 1.81
N ALA A 54 -10.21 -16.39 2.73
CA ALA A 54 -9.65 -17.70 3.09
C ALA A 54 -9.55 -18.55 1.81
N ARG A 55 -8.45 -19.30 1.69
CA ARG A 55 -8.17 -20.15 0.54
C ARG A 55 -9.07 -21.38 0.54
#